data_AF-A0A843FGH5-F1
#
_entry.id   AF-A0A843FGH5-F1
#
_cell.length_a   1.000
_cell.length_b   1.000
_cell.length_c   1.000
_cell.angle_alpha   90.00
_cell.angle_beta   90.00
_cell.angle_gamma   90.00
#
_symmetry.space_group_name_H-M   'P 1'
#
loop_
_entity.id
_entity.type
_entity.pdbx_description
1 polymer ?
#
loop_
_entity_poly.entity_id
_entity_poly.type
_entity_poly.pdbx_seq_one_letter_code
_entity_poly.pdbx_strand_id
1 'polypeptide(L)'
;SSKGAITFIHAHGDNSDLIMRYAKEFRGPVILTTQSTPDNVIRNYGGFTDGDRAVCIARHFGARRIELRGFDFDTPSSKDGSDPVTKKRKLAWAKRIILDGSNDITGL
;
A
#
# COMPACT_ATOMS: atom_id res chain seq x y z
N SER A 1 5.90 -8.43 -12.09
CA SER A 1 5.54 -8.80 -13.47
C SER A 1 6.78 -8.94 -14.35
N SER A 2 6.80 -9.96 -15.22
CA SER A 2 7.85 -10.43 -16.17
C SER A 2 9.28 -10.73 -15.67
N LYS A 3 9.83 -10.02 -14.67
CA LYS A 3 11.20 -10.23 -14.14
C LYS A 3 11.24 -10.79 -12.71
N GLY A 4 10.21 -11.54 -12.29
CA GLY A 4 10.16 -12.23 -10.99
C GLY A 4 9.46 -11.48 -9.85
N ALA A 5 9.00 -10.25 -10.05
CA ALA A 5 8.25 -9.52 -9.02
C ALA A 5 6.81 -10.05 -8.85
N ILE A 6 6.41 -10.30 -7.60
CA ILE A 6 5.01 -10.55 -7.20
C ILE A 6 4.23 -9.24 -7.29
N THR A 7 3.02 -9.29 -7.84
CA THR A 7 2.19 -8.10 -8.04
C THR A 7 0.98 -8.15 -7.12
N PHE A 8 0.73 -7.06 -6.40
CA PHE A 8 -0.50 -6.86 -5.64
C PHE A 8 -1.36 -5.83 -6.35
N ILE A 9 -2.58 -6.19 -6.73
CA ILE A 9 -3.55 -5.27 -7.33
C ILE A 9 -4.55 -4.90 -6.24
N HIS A 10 -4.73 -3.60 -6.00
CA HIS A 10 -5.60 -3.10 -4.95
C HIS A 10 -6.89 -2.49 -5.51
N ALA A 11 -8.03 -3.09 -5.18
CA ALA A 11 -9.35 -2.61 -5.56
C ALA A 11 -9.84 -1.55 -4.58
N HIS A 12 -10.11 -0.35 -5.12
CA HIS A 12 -10.81 0.75 -4.48
C HIS A 12 -12.19 0.92 -5.11
N GLY A 13 -13.07 1.67 -4.45
CA GLY A 13 -14.44 1.89 -4.93
C GLY A 13 -14.52 2.72 -6.22
N ASP A 14 -13.44 3.40 -6.61
CA ASP A 14 -13.39 4.37 -7.70
C ASP A 14 -12.41 3.98 -8.83
N ASN A 15 -11.78 2.81 -8.77
CA ASN A 15 -10.72 2.40 -9.71
C ASN A 15 -11.08 1.19 -10.58
N SER A 16 -12.35 0.79 -10.64
CA SER A 16 -12.82 -0.39 -11.39
C SER A 16 -12.40 -0.37 -12.86
N ASP A 17 -12.55 0.78 -13.52
CA ASP A 17 -12.22 0.93 -14.94
C ASP A 17 -10.72 0.79 -15.20
N LEU A 18 -9.89 1.32 -14.28
CA LEU A 18 -8.44 1.17 -14.34
C LEU A 18 -8.02 -0.29 -14.14
N ILE A 19 -8.67 -1.00 -13.21
CA ILE A 19 -8.41 -2.43 -13.01
C ILE A 19 -8.80 -3.22 -14.27
N MET A 20 -9.98 -2.98 -14.84
CA MET A 20 -10.42 -3.69 -16.05
C MET A 20 -9.45 -3.47 -17.22
N ARG A 21 -8.91 -2.25 -17.33
CA ARG A 21 -7.94 -1.87 -18.35
C ARG A 21 -6.57 -2.53 -18.14
N TYR A 22 -5.99 -2.40 -16.95
CA TYR A 22 -4.56 -2.68 -16.72
C TYR A 22 -4.28 -4.03 -16.06
N ALA A 23 -5.24 -4.66 -15.36
CA ALA A 23 -4.97 -5.89 -14.61
C ALA A 23 -4.40 -7.02 -15.49
N LYS A 24 -4.84 -7.07 -16.76
CA LYS A 24 -4.40 -8.07 -17.75
C LYS A 24 -2.96 -7.89 -18.22
N GLU A 25 -2.34 -6.73 -17.96
CA GLU A 25 -0.95 -6.44 -18.34
C GLU A 25 0.05 -7.01 -17.33
N PHE A 26 -0.37 -7.28 -16.10
CA PHE A 26 0.49 -7.88 -15.09
C PHE A 26 0.65 -9.38 -15.32
N ARG A 27 1.90 -9.81 -15.55
CA ARG A 27 2.30 -11.22 -15.73
C ARG A 27 2.90 -11.78 -14.44
N GLY A 28 2.78 -13.09 -14.21
CA GLY A 28 3.32 -13.77 -13.02
C GLY A 28 2.32 -13.82 -11.85
N PRO A 29 2.78 -14.10 -10.61
CA PRO A 29 1.89 -14.17 -9.46
C PRO A 29 1.22 -12.81 -9.20
N VAL A 30 -0.12 -12.80 -9.25
CA VAL A 30 -0.96 -11.63 -8.96
C VAL A 30 -1.84 -11.96 -7.76
N ILE A 31 -1.83 -11.08 -6.75
CA ILE A 31 -2.66 -11.18 -5.56
C ILE A 31 -3.60 -9.97 -5.53
N LEU A 32 -4.90 -10.24 -5.42
CA LEU A 32 -5.92 -9.20 -5.35
C LEU A 32 -6.11 -8.77 -3.89
N THR A 33 -6.18 -7.47 -3.67
CA THR A 33 -6.34 -6.89 -2.34
C THR A 33 -7.44 -5.84 -2.30
N THR A 34 -8.02 -5.62 -1.12
CA THR A 34 -9.01 -4.57 -0.88
C THR A 34 -8.79 -3.91 0.48
N GLN A 35 -9.32 -2.70 0.64
CA GLN A 35 -9.42 -2.02 1.93
C GLN A 35 -10.74 -2.32 2.66
N SER A 36 -11.71 -2.88 1.95
CA SER A 36 -13.03 -3.25 2.49
C SER A 36 -13.00 -4.67 3.08
N THR A 37 -14.17 -5.18 3.45
CA THR A 37 -14.35 -6.59 3.79
C THR A 37 -13.88 -7.45 2.62
N PRO A 38 -12.91 -8.37 2.82
CA PRO A 38 -12.46 -9.26 1.77
C PRO A 38 -13.58 -10.21 1.34
N ASP A 39 -13.61 -10.53 0.05
CA ASP A 39 -14.54 -11.49 -0.54
C ASP A 39 -13.81 -12.40 -1.53
N ASN A 40 -14.22 -13.66 -1.59
CA ASN A 40 -13.67 -14.70 -2.45
C ASN A 40 -12.12 -14.76 -2.40
N VAL A 41 -11.45 -14.42 -3.49
CA VAL A 41 -9.99 -14.48 -3.64
C VAL A 41 -9.28 -13.20 -3.21
N ILE A 42 -10.03 -12.15 -2.86
CA ILE A 42 -9.48 -10.84 -2.50
C ILE A 42 -9.15 -10.82 -1.01
N ARG A 43 -7.97 -10.33 -0.65
CA ARG A 43 -7.50 -10.29 0.75
C ARG A 43 -7.28 -8.86 1.25
N ASN A 44 -7.46 -8.65 2.55
CA ASN A 44 -7.06 -7.40 3.22
C ASN A 44 -5.98 -7.74 4.24
N TYR A 45 -4.78 -7.19 4.04
CA TYR A 45 -3.60 -7.45 4.89
C TYR A 45 -3.36 -6.35 5.94
N GLY A 46 -4.32 -5.42 6.12
CA GLY A 46 -4.16 -4.25 6.96
C GLY A 46 -3.56 -3.05 6.23
N GLY A 47 -3.33 -1.97 6.97
CA GLY A 47 -2.97 -0.67 6.43
C GLY A 47 -4.18 0.26 6.31
N PHE A 48 -3.93 1.55 6.45
CA PHE A 48 -4.89 2.64 6.39
C PHE A 48 -4.77 3.46 5.10
N THR A 49 -3.54 3.66 4.60
CA THR A 49 -3.23 4.31 3.33
C THR A 49 -2.59 3.32 2.36
N ASP A 50 -2.56 3.62 1.05
CA ASP A 50 -1.92 2.71 0.08
C ASP A 50 -0.43 2.47 0.40
N GLY A 51 0.26 3.47 0.95
CA GLY A 51 1.66 3.39 1.34
C GLY A 51 1.93 2.46 2.52
N ASP A 52 1.23 2.65 3.65
CA ASP A 52 1.39 1.75 4.80
C ASP A 52 0.83 0.34 4.54
N ARG A 53 -0.18 0.21 3.66
CA ARG A 53 -0.69 -1.08 3.19
C ARG A 53 0.38 -1.89 2.47
N ALA A 54 1.22 -1.25 1.66
CA ALA A 54 2.34 -1.94 1.01
C ALA A 54 3.31 -2.54 2.05
N VAL A 55 3.54 -1.83 3.16
CA VAL A 55 4.35 -2.33 4.28
C VAL A 55 3.67 -3.52 4.96
N CYS A 56 2.37 -3.42 5.26
CA CYS A 56 1.61 -4.52 5.86
C CYS A 56 1.63 -5.77 4.99
N ILE A 57 1.49 -5.63 3.67
CA ILE A 57 1.62 -6.73 2.71
C ILE A 57 3.02 -7.34 2.78
N ALA A 58 4.07 -6.53 2.69
CA ALA A 58 5.44 -7.02 2.73
C ALA A 58 5.73 -7.79 4.03
N ARG A 59 5.28 -7.28 5.18
CA ARG A 59 5.38 -7.96 6.48
C ARG A 59 4.62 -9.28 6.52
N HIS A 60 3.39 -9.30 6.01
CA HIS A 60 2.56 -10.51 5.97
C HIS A 60 3.25 -11.65 5.22
N PHE A 61 3.95 -11.33 4.12
CA PHE A 61 4.71 -12.30 3.34
C PHE A 61 6.15 -12.52 3.83
N GLY A 62 6.50 -12.03 5.02
CA GLY A 62 7.77 -12.32 5.68
C GLY A 62 8.98 -11.58 5.10
N ALA A 63 8.78 -10.39 4.53
CA ALA A 63 9.89 -9.56 4.07
C ALA A 63 10.85 -9.25 5.25
N ARG A 64 12.10 -9.69 5.14
CA ARG A 64 13.13 -9.46 6.17
C ARG A 64 13.55 -7.99 6.27
N ARG A 65 13.45 -7.25 5.17
CA ARG A 65 13.81 -5.83 5.07
C ARG A 65 12.82 -5.14 4.15
N ILE A 66 12.34 -3.97 4.59
CA ILE A 66 11.45 -3.11 3.83
C ILE A 66 12.16 -1.77 3.67
N GLU A 67 12.36 -1.36 2.42
CA GLU A 67 12.97 -0.07 2.10
C GLU A 67 11.88 0.89 1.65
N LEU A 68 11.72 1.98 2.39
CA LEU A 68 10.76 3.02 2.07
C LEU A 68 11.46 4.07 1.19
N ARG A 69 10.88 4.37 0.02
CA ARG A 69 11.42 5.36 -0.92
C ARG A 69 10.37 6.45 -1.14
N GLY A 70 10.76 7.71 -0.90
CA GLY A 70 9.87 8.86 -1.06
C GLY A 70 8.75 8.94 -0.01
N PHE A 71 8.95 8.34 1.16
CA PHE A 71 7.98 8.35 2.26
C PHE A 71 8.37 9.45 3.27
N ASP A 72 7.60 10.54 3.32
CA ASP A 72 7.78 11.62 4.29
C ASP A 72 6.58 11.64 5.24
N PHE A 73 6.82 11.41 6.53
CA PHE A 73 5.77 11.41 7.55
C PHE A 73 5.42 12.81 8.08
N ASP A 74 6.34 13.76 7.95
CA ASP A 74 6.28 15.04 8.62
C ASP A 74 5.83 16.16 7.67
N THR A 75 6.16 16.05 6.38
CA THR A 75 5.78 16.98 5.32
C THR A 75 4.82 16.33 4.31
N PRO A 76 3.50 16.56 4.46
CA PRO A 76 2.54 16.08 3.48
C PRO A 76 2.79 16.73 2.11
N SER A 77 2.86 15.92 1.05
CA SER A 77 2.95 16.45 -0.30
C SER A 77 1.70 17.26 -0.65
N SER A 78 1.89 18.43 -1.26
CA SER A 78 0.78 19.21 -1.81
C SER A 78 0.18 18.50 -3.01
N LYS A 79 -1.14 18.36 -3.03
CA LYS A 79 -1.90 17.87 -4.19
C LYS A 79 -3.17 18.70 -4.30
N ASP A 80 -3.48 19.15 -5.50
CA ASP A 80 -4.70 19.91 -5.74
C ASP A 80 -5.93 19.12 -5.29
N GLY A 81 -6.84 19.79 -4.58
CA GLY A 81 -8.04 19.18 -4.01
C GLY A 81 -7.82 18.34 -2.75
N SER A 82 -6.62 18.35 -2.15
CA SER A 82 -6.38 17.66 -0.86
C SER A 82 -6.25 18.62 0.32
N ASP A 83 -6.93 18.32 1.42
CA ASP A 83 -6.77 19.03 2.69
C ASP A 83 -5.45 18.62 3.38
N PRO A 84 -4.50 19.57 3.58
CA PRO A 84 -3.23 19.29 4.23
C PRO A 84 -3.38 18.76 5.66
N VAL A 85 -4.41 19.20 6.41
CA VAL A 85 -4.64 18.77 7.79
C VAL A 85 -5.04 17.30 7.82
N THR A 86 -5.99 16.91 6.99
CA THR A 86 -6.39 15.50 6.81
C THR A 86 -5.20 14.66 6.38
N LYS A 87 -4.42 15.10 5.38
CA LYS A 87 -3.22 14.37 4.94
C LYS A 87 -2.22 14.16 6.08
N LYS A 88 -1.94 15.20 6.87
CA LYS A 88 -1.04 15.09 8.04
C LYS A 88 -1.56 14.07 9.06
N ARG A 89 -2.87 14.04 9.32
CA ARG A 89 -3.48 13.03 10.20
C ARG A 89 -3.36 11.62 9.62
N LYS A 90 -3.51 11.43 8.31
CA LYS A 90 -3.29 10.13 7.65
C LYS A 90 -1.83 9.69 7.77
N LEU A 91 -0.88 10.59 7.58
CA LEU A 91 0.55 10.30 7.74
C LEU A 91 0.92 9.94 9.18
N ALA A 92 0.31 10.57 10.18
CA ALA A 92 0.50 10.19 11.58
C ALA A 92 0.05 8.73 11.85
N TRP A 93 -1.07 8.30 11.25
CA TRP A 93 -1.50 6.91 11.31
C TRP A 93 -0.55 5.98 10.55
N ALA A 94 -0.10 6.36 9.36
CA ALA A 94 0.88 5.60 8.60
C ALA A 94 2.18 5.41 9.39
N LYS A 95 2.69 6.49 10.02
CA LYS A 95 3.88 6.46 10.89
C LYS A 95 3.70 5.46 12.03
N ARG A 96 2.53 5.48 12.68
CA ARG A 96 2.22 4.53 13.75
C ARG A 96 2.17 3.09 13.24
N ILE A 97 1.46 2.81 12.16
CA ILE A 97 1.33 1.45 11.58
C ILE A 97 2.69 0.91 11.13
N ILE A 98 3.51 1.76 10.52
CA ILE A 98 4.80 1.36 9.95
C ILE A 98 5.86 1.20 11.05
N LEU A 99 5.97 2.13 12.00
CA LEU A 99 7.10 2.18 12.94
C LEU A 99 6.83 1.47 14.27
N ASP A 100 5.58 1.16 14.60
CA ASP A 100 5.27 0.45 15.85
C ASP A 100 5.92 -0.94 15.87
N GLY A 101 6.80 -1.17 16.85
CA GLY A 101 7.57 -2.41 17.01
C GLY A 101 8.52 -2.76 15.86
N SER A 102 8.83 -1.83 14.95
CA SER A 102 9.54 -2.15 13.71
C SER A 102 11.06 -2.28 13.89
N ASN A 103 11.63 -3.38 13.38
CA ASN A 103 13.07 -3.60 13.21
C ASN A 103 13.47 -3.92 11.75
N ASP A 104 12.50 -3.87 10.85
CA ASP A 104 12.56 -4.28 9.45
C ASP A 104 12.60 -3.11 8.46
N ILE A 105 12.29 -1.90 8.93
CA ILE A 105 12.22 -0.68 8.11
C ILE A 105 13.60 -0.05 7.92
N THR A 106 13.90 0.37 6.68
CA THR A 106 15.12 1.11 6.32
C THR A 106 14.79 2.23 5.32
N GLY A 107 15.65 3.25 5.23
CA GLY A 107 15.54 4.32 4.23
C GLY A 107 14.58 5.47 4.57
N LEU A 108 14.27 5.64 5.86
CA LEU A 108 13.60 6.83 6.39
C LEU A 108 14.57 8.01 6.52
#